data_AF-A0A831Y1B6-F1
#
_entry.id   AF-A0A831Y1B6-F1
#
_cell.length_a   1.000
_cell.length_b   1.000
_cell.length_c   1.000
_cell.angle_alpha   90.00
_cell.angle_beta   90.00
_cell.angle_gamma   90.00
#
_symmetry.space_group_name_H-M   'P 1'
#
loop_
_entity.id
_entity.type
_entity.pdbx_description
1 polymer ?
#
loop_
_entity_poly.entity_id
_entity_poly.type
_entity_poly.pdbx_seq_one_letter_code
_entity_poly.pdbx_strand_id
1 'polypeptide(L)'
;MDKYIDKIKERLEPALRPVEKPPTIEEVLEHVSTRGVLRGSVDWVFPGWMLYVEYATQEIIKTFRLSEDEKRQLLHFRDTMKKLLLKAWIQTKEKLKAVYKAIKNGTYRIEGDRLYAPDGWMYMGKTFYIHINGISTSTRFPDVLKLPEEKIKLLQIGWRASDETEAKMRPSMSTSQPWQVFAWAVVRNGALYIRVDRVILTREGVSVVIRMIARSWKQKWSKDEAITLVMNHFKHGEWTPLFTMWLGDGEANNNATLRGKYVVIASKEPKKIGKPIGRYEAVIASGTEAFAKLRDAAGVYGTLLDALRSHKWNYIKMLADDAPNKKTRNNGTKAEPDIKPVSIEKIDESMRQHKTTTKPEPKKLTTPHRKLGIVAVAGLIMHLRLVSGRGGSLLAEYYTKDIKKALEAIDKLKAAGFRPNIIKSSASYVVYISTADVLKLVEEDDTTRRAVALYLAEKVKNGTPRQREIAEKILKRHPLFQFLNIFLLL
;
A
#
# COMPACT_ATOMS: atom_id res chain seq x y z
N MET A 1 -13.55 22.89 12.45
CA MET A 1 -12.22 22.88 11.79
C MET A 1 -11.27 21.86 12.45
N ASP A 2 -10.91 22.06 13.71
CA ASP A 2 -10.75 21.08 14.82
C ASP A 2 -10.40 19.62 14.44
N LYS A 3 -11.29 18.84 13.81
CA LYS A 3 -10.99 17.46 13.37
C LYS A 3 -9.72 17.32 12.50
N TYR A 4 -9.28 18.37 11.81
CA TYR A 4 -7.96 18.41 11.15
C TYR A 4 -6.81 18.70 12.12
N ILE A 5 -7.01 19.61 13.08
CA ILE A 5 -6.05 19.97 14.12
C ILE A 5 -5.78 18.81 15.06
N ASP A 6 -6.80 18.10 15.52
CA ASP A 6 -6.63 16.95 16.42
C ASP A 6 -5.90 15.80 15.71
N LYS A 7 -6.24 15.55 14.44
CA LYS A 7 -5.52 14.64 13.55
C LYS A 7 -4.07 15.09 13.24
N ILE A 8 -3.72 16.35 13.48
CA ILE A 8 -2.33 16.84 13.43
C ILE A 8 -1.64 16.61 14.78
N LYS A 9 -2.29 16.94 15.92
CA LYS A 9 -1.80 16.62 17.27
C LYS A 9 -1.45 15.13 17.40
N GLU A 10 -2.39 14.25 17.04
CA GLU A 10 -2.24 12.78 16.98
C GLU A 10 -0.97 12.30 16.25
N ARG A 11 -0.46 13.08 15.29
CA ARG A 11 0.70 12.74 14.47
C ARG A 11 1.97 13.47 14.89
N LEU A 12 1.84 14.67 15.46
CA LEU A 12 2.97 15.42 16.01
C LEU A 12 3.55 14.70 17.23
N GLU A 13 2.72 14.11 18.09
CA GLU A 13 3.18 13.33 19.25
C GLU A 13 4.19 12.21 18.87
N PRO A 14 3.89 11.25 17.97
CA PRO A 14 4.89 10.26 17.53
C PRO A 14 6.01 10.84 16.66
N ALA A 15 5.84 12.03 16.06
CA ALA A 15 6.87 12.69 15.26
C ALA A 15 7.91 13.46 16.11
N LEU A 16 7.51 13.95 17.28
CA LEU A 16 8.34 14.72 18.21
C LEU A 16 8.74 13.95 19.47
N ARG A 17 8.24 12.71 19.64
CA ARG A 17 8.59 11.82 20.76
C ARG A 17 10.11 11.74 20.95
N PRO A 18 10.64 11.94 22.17
CA PRO A 18 12.04 11.67 22.48
C PRO A 18 12.45 10.24 22.12
N VAL A 19 13.73 10.04 21.84
CA VAL A 19 14.28 8.74 21.45
C VAL A 19 15.37 8.39 22.45
N GLU A 20 15.19 7.29 23.18
CA GLU A 20 16.07 6.88 24.28
C GLU A 20 17.47 6.43 23.81
N LYS A 21 17.54 5.82 22.62
CA LYS A 21 18.77 5.34 21.99
C LYS A 21 18.74 5.65 20.49
N PRO A 22 19.84 6.10 19.87
CA PRO A 22 19.90 6.22 18.42
C PRO A 22 19.56 4.89 17.72
N PRO A 23 18.99 4.91 16.50
CA PRO A 23 18.71 3.70 15.74
C PRO A 23 19.94 2.82 15.58
N THR A 24 19.76 1.50 15.62
CA THR A 24 20.77 0.57 15.11
C THR A 24 20.62 0.41 13.60
N ILE A 25 21.60 -0.21 12.92
CA ILE A 25 21.46 -0.52 11.49
C ILE A 25 20.48 -1.68 11.29
N GLU A 26 20.38 -2.61 12.24
CA GLU A 26 19.48 -3.76 12.23
C GLU A 26 18.00 -3.32 12.19
N GLU A 27 17.59 -2.41 13.10
CA GLU A 27 16.22 -1.85 13.12
C GLU A 27 15.87 -1.12 11.81
N VAL A 28 16.85 -0.37 11.29
CA VAL A 28 16.72 0.40 10.04
C VAL A 28 16.56 -0.55 8.84
N LEU A 29 17.31 -1.64 8.79
CA LEU A 29 17.19 -2.66 7.74
C LEU A 29 15.93 -3.50 7.89
N GLU A 30 15.44 -3.78 9.10
CA GLU A 30 14.12 -4.39 9.31
C GLU A 30 13.03 -3.49 8.71
N HIS A 31 13.02 -2.19 9.04
CA HIS A 31 12.04 -1.24 8.51
C HIS A 31 12.12 -1.11 6.98
N VAL A 32 13.32 -1.05 6.38
CA VAL A 32 13.47 -0.98 4.91
C VAL A 32 13.09 -2.29 4.22
N SER A 33 13.43 -3.44 4.80
CA SER A 33 13.16 -4.76 4.20
C SER A 33 11.74 -5.27 4.39
N THR A 34 10.98 -4.73 5.35
CA THR A 34 9.57 -5.07 5.59
C THR A 34 8.58 -4.02 5.07
N ARG A 35 8.90 -2.72 5.16
CA ARG A 35 7.98 -1.61 4.80
C ARG A 35 8.47 -0.73 3.65
N GLY A 36 9.72 -0.86 3.22
CA GLY A 36 10.33 -0.02 2.18
C GLY A 36 10.66 1.42 2.59
N VAL A 37 10.01 1.95 3.63
CA VAL A 37 10.11 3.33 4.13
C VAL A 37 10.51 3.39 5.60
N LEU A 38 11.27 4.42 5.97
CA LEU A 38 11.51 4.75 7.39
C LEU A 38 10.38 5.65 7.92
N ARG A 39 9.84 5.27 9.09
CA ARG A 39 8.84 6.02 9.87
C ARG A 39 9.15 5.92 11.36
N GLY A 40 8.92 6.99 12.10
CA GLY A 40 9.21 7.10 13.53
C GLY A 40 9.33 8.57 13.98
N SER A 41 9.92 8.79 15.15
CA SER A 41 10.31 10.16 15.60
C SER A 41 11.29 10.80 14.61
N VAL A 42 11.25 12.14 14.50
CA VAL A 42 12.22 12.92 13.72
C VAL A 42 13.67 12.62 14.12
N ASP A 43 13.90 12.34 15.40
CA ASP A 43 15.22 12.04 15.97
C ASP A 43 15.66 10.57 15.78
N TRP A 44 14.77 9.70 15.27
CA TRP A 44 15.11 8.32 14.86
C TRP A 44 15.23 8.23 13.34
N VAL A 45 14.28 8.82 12.60
CA VAL A 45 14.19 8.67 11.14
C VAL A 45 15.37 9.32 10.40
N PHE A 46 15.83 10.51 10.81
CA PHE A 46 16.96 11.16 10.14
C PHE A 46 18.29 10.43 10.37
N PRO A 47 18.67 10.05 11.61
CA PRO A 47 19.80 9.15 11.84
C PRO A 47 19.67 7.82 11.11
N GLY A 48 18.49 7.20 11.10
CA GLY A 48 18.24 5.94 10.39
C GLY A 48 18.46 6.06 8.87
N TRP A 49 18.05 7.17 8.25
CA TRP A 49 18.37 7.48 6.85
C TRP A 49 19.89 7.62 6.62
N MET A 50 20.63 8.23 7.56
CA MET A 50 22.08 8.38 7.45
C MET A 50 22.84 7.05 7.62
N LEU A 51 22.38 6.18 8.53
CA LEU A 51 22.88 4.81 8.69
C LEU A 51 22.60 3.96 7.45
N TYR A 52 21.38 4.03 6.91
CA TYR A 52 21.06 3.30 5.68
C TYR A 52 21.94 3.74 4.50
N VAL A 53 22.18 5.05 4.33
CA VAL A 53 23.04 5.59 3.27
C VAL A 53 24.50 5.12 3.41
N GLU A 54 24.99 5.00 4.64
CA GLU A 54 26.30 4.42 4.94
C GLU A 54 26.35 2.94 4.55
N TYR A 55 25.44 2.12 5.10
CA TYR A 55 25.32 0.69 4.81
C TYR A 55 25.20 0.41 3.30
N ALA A 56 24.26 1.06 2.61
CA ALA A 56 24.01 0.83 1.19
C ALA A 56 25.24 1.17 0.31
N THR A 57 26.02 2.17 0.70
CA THR A 57 27.29 2.49 0.03
C THR A 57 28.34 1.41 0.28
N GLN A 58 28.48 0.94 1.52
CA GLN A 58 29.44 -0.10 1.87
C GLN A 58 29.11 -1.43 1.19
N GLU A 59 27.86 -1.87 1.19
CA GLU A 59 27.46 -3.11 0.52
C GLU A 59 27.65 -3.01 -1.00
N ILE A 60 27.32 -1.88 -1.64
CA ILE A 60 27.61 -1.71 -3.08
C ILE A 60 29.13 -1.83 -3.37
N ILE A 61 30.00 -1.29 -2.50
CA ILE A 61 31.46 -1.41 -2.66
C ILE A 61 31.95 -2.86 -2.45
N LYS A 62 31.29 -3.65 -1.60
CA LYS A 62 31.61 -5.08 -1.38
C LYS A 62 31.09 -5.96 -2.53
N THR A 63 29.90 -5.68 -3.04
CA THR A 63 29.20 -6.52 -4.03
C THR A 63 29.66 -6.26 -5.46
N PHE A 64 30.06 -5.04 -5.82
CA PHE A 64 30.37 -4.66 -7.20
C PHE A 64 31.85 -4.32 -7.40
N ARG A 65 32.43 -4.81 -8.51
CA ARG A 65 33.77 -4.41 -8.97
C ARG A 65 33.76 -2.97 -9.50
N LEU A 66 33.90 -2.01 -8.58
CA LEU A 66 34.09 -0.59 -8.87
C LEU A 66 35.59 -0.27 -9.02
N SER A 67 35.92 0.64 -9.95
CA SER A 67 37.24 1.28 -9.97
C SER A 67 37.42 2.21 -8.76
N GLU A 68 38.67 2.58 -8.43
CA GLU A 68 38.92 3.52 -7.32
C GLU A 68 38.20 4.87 -7.53
N ASP A 69 38.10 5.34 -8.76
CA ASP A 69 37.40 6.58 -9.11
C ASP A 69 35.89 6.48 -8.86
N GLU A 70 35.33 5.28 -8.98
CA GLU A 70 33.91 5.02 -8.76
C GLU A 70 33.60 4.78 -7.28
N LYS A 71 34.53 4.13 -6.54
CA LYS A 71 34.49 4.11 -5.07
C LYS A 71 34.54 5.53 -4.51
N ARG A 72 35.46 6.38 -4.98
CA ARG A 72 35.55 7.81 -4.57
C ARG A 72 34.26 8.58 -4.92
N GLN A 73 33.66 8.37 -6.09
CA GLN A 73 32.36 8.96 -6.44
C GLN A 73 31.23 8.51 -5.50
N LEU A 74 31.13 7.22 -5.19
CA LEU A 74 30.06 6.70 -4.33
C LEU A 74 30.22 7.13 -2.86
N LEU A 75 31.45 7.17 -2.35
CA LEU A 75 31.76 7.72 -1.02
C LEU A 75 31.44 9.22 -0.95
N HIS A 76 31.75 9.99 -2.00
CA HIS A 76 31.35 11.40 -2.09
C HIS A 76 29.82 11.57 -2.12
N PHE A 77 29.10 10.71 -2.84
CA PHE A 77 27.63 10.68 -2.84
C PHE A 77 27.07 10.41 -1.42
N ARG A 78 27.60 9.39 -0.73
CA ARG A 78 27.26 9.02 0.65
C ARG A 78 27.42 10.20 1.61
N ASP A 79 28.59 10.84 1.60
CA ASP A 79 28.90 11.93 2.52
C ASP A 79 28.10 13.20 2.20
N THR A 80 27.83 13.43 0.93
CA THR A 80 26.91 14.49 0.48
C THR A 80 25.48 14.25 0.96
N MET A 81 24.98 13.01 0.85
CA MET A 81 23.65 12.61 1.33
C MET A 81 23.54 12.76 2.85
N LYS A 82 24.53 12.29 3.62
CA LYS A 82 24.57 12.45 5.09
C LYS A 82 24.58 13.93 5.49
N LYS A 83 25.37 14.77 4.81
CA LYS A 83 25.38 16.24 5.01
C LYS A 83 24.04 16.92 4.70
N LEU A 84 23.31 16.48 3.66
CA LEU A 84 21.95 16.97 3.38
C LEU A 84 20.95 16.55 4.48
N LEU A 85 20.97 15.27 4.86
CA LEU A 85 20.07 14.70 5.87
C LEU A 85 20.24 15.38 7.23
N LEU A 86 21.48 15.63 7.67
CA LEU A 86 21.78 16.35 8.91
C LEU A 86 21.21 17.78 8.91
N LYS A 87 21.39 18.54 7.82
CA LYS A 87 20.79 19.89 7.70
C LYS A 87 19.26 19.83 7.72
N ALA A 88 18.67 18.86 7.04
CA ALA A 88 17.22 18.71 6.98
C ALA A 88 16.60 18.23 8.30
N TRP A 89 17.33 17.45 9.10
CA TRP A 89 16.91 17.03 10.43
C TRP A 89 16.67 18.24 11.34
N ILE A 90 17.64 19.15 11.41
CA ILE A 90 17.58 20.38 12.21
C ILE A 90 16.35 21.21 11.80
N GLN A 91 16.25 21.57 10.52
CA GLN A 91 15.13 22.38 10.00
C GLN A 91 13.76 21.69 10.17
N THR A 92 13.70 20.37 10.09
CA THR A 92 12.44 19.63 10.33
C THR A 92 12.04 19.69 11.80
N LYS A 93 13.00 19.49 12.72
CA LYS A 93 12.78 19.50 14.16
C LYS A 93 12.29 20.87 14.64
N GLU A 94 12.89 21.94 14.14
CA GLU A 94 12.43 23.33 14.34
C GLU A 94 10.99 23.52 13.87
N LYS A 95 10.68 23.20 12.61
CA LYS A 95 9.35 23.45 12.03
C LYS A 95 8.25 22.59 12.65
N LEU A 96 8.53 21.35 13.04
CA LEU A 96 7.58 20.51 13.79
C LEU A 96 7.31 21.11 15.19
N LYS A 97 8.35 21.55 15.92
CA LYS A 97 8.19 22.22 17.22
C LYS A 97 7.40 23.54 17.10
N ALA A 98 7.67 24.34 16.06
CA ALA A 98 6.95 25.58 15.80
C ALA A 98 5.45 25.35 15.54
N VAL A 99 5.10 24.39 14.69
CA VAL A 99 3.70 24.01 14.45
C VAL A 99 3.05 23.45 15.71
N TYR A 100 3.74 22.61 16.49
CA TYR A 100 3.23 22.08 17.76
C TYR A 100 2.95 23.19 18.78
N LYS A 101 3.90 24.12 18.98
CA LYS A 101 3.74 25.28 19.87
C LYS A 101 2.58 26.18 19.42
N ALA A 102 2.48 26.46 18.11
CA ALA A 102 1.39 27.28 17.58
C ALA A 102 0.01 26.60 17.80
N ILE A 103 -0.11 25.30 17.56
CA ILE A 103 -1.33 24.52 17.83
C ILE A 103 -1.68 24.49 19.32
N LYS A 104 -0.68 24.29 20.21
CA LYS A 104 -0.88 24.28 21.66
C LYS A 104 -1.33 25.64 22.20
N ASN A 105 -0.79 26.74 21.65
CA ASN A 105 -1.04 28.10 22.13
C ASN A 105 -2.19 28.82 21.38
N GLY A 106 -2.81 28.17 20.39
CA GLY A 106 -3.84 28.79 19.54
C GLY A 106 -3.32 29.83 18.52
N THR A 107 -2.00 30.04 18.44
CA THR A 107 -1.37 31.09 17.61
C THR A 107 -1.07 30.62 16.17
N TYR A 108 -1.98 29.85 15.56
CA TYR A 108 -1.87 29.37 14.18
C TYR A 108 -2.96 29.97 13.28
N ARG A 109 -2.66 30.12 11.99
CA ARG A 109 -3.64 30.54 10.96
C ARG A 109 -3.88 29.40 9.98
N ILE A 110 -5.11 29.23 9.51
CA ILE A 110 -5.45 28.29 8.43
C ILE A 110 -5.93 29.08 7.21
N GLU A 111 -5.39 28.76 6.03
CA GLU A 111 -5.88 29.26 4.74
C GLU A 111 -5.89 28.09 3.74
N GLY A 112 -7.08 27.67 3.32
CA GLY A 112 -7.26 26.47 2.48
C GLY A 112 -6.61 25.23 3.11
N ASP A 113 -5.83 24.50 2.31
CA ASP A 113 -5.08 23.32 2.74
C ASP A 113 -3.80 23.63 3.58
N ARG A 114 -3.58 24.86 4.06
CA ARG A 114 -2.35 25.24 4.79
C ARG A 114 -2.62 25.70 6.21
N LEU A 115 -1.82 25.20 7.15
CA LEU A 115 -1.67 25.75 8.50
C LEU A 115 -0.34 26.50 8.58
N TYR A 116 -0.38 27.75 9.04
CA TYR A 116 0.77 28.60 9.27
C TYR A 116 1.04 28.73 10.77
N ALA A 117 2.31 28.63 11.12
CA ALA A 117 2.91 28.94 12.41
C ALA A 117 4.03 29.99 12.17
N PRO A 118 4.57 30.66 13.21
CA PRO A 118 5.56 31.72 13.02
C PRO A 118 6.75 31.31 12.13
N ASP A 119 7.31 30.11 12.36
CA ASP A 119 8.53 29.66 11.69
C ASP A 119 8.28 28.79 10.44
N GLY A 120 7.04 28.71 9.94
CA GLY A 120 6.73 27.97 8.72
C GLY A 120 5.29 27.48 8.60
N TRP A 121 5.04 26.64 7.58
CA TRP A 121 3.70 26.14 7.28
C TRP A 121 3.69 24.63 7.01
N MET A 122 2.52 24.02 7.25
CA MET A 122 2.22 22.61 7.00
C MET A 122 1.07 22.51 6.00
N TYR A 123 1.21 21.62 5.01
CA TYR A 123 0.11 21.22 4.13
C TYR A 123 -0.78 20.17 4.82
N MET A 124 -2.10 20.31 4.71
CA MET A 124 -3.11 19.55 5.47
C MET A 124 -4.09 18.73 4.61
N GLY A 125 -3.84 18.61 3.30
CA GLY A 125 -4.73 17.89 2.38
C GLY A 125 -4.70 16.36 2.57
N LYS A 126 -4.72 15.60 1.46
CA LYS A 126 -4.72 14.12 1.51
C LYS A 126 -3.53 13.55 2.29
N THR A 127 -2.37 14.19 2.16
CA THR A 127 -1.13 13.87 2.86
C THR A 127 -0.67 15.10 3.63
N PHE A 128 -0.32 14.94 4.89
CA PHE A 128 0.16 16.02 5.74
C PHE A 128 1.68 16.13 5.57
N TYR A 129 2.23 17.32 5.31
CA TYR A 129 3.69 17.49 5.17
C TYR A 129 4.16 18.91 5.46
N ILE A 130 5.44 19.03 5.84
CA ILE A 130 6.19 20.29 5.91
C ILE A 130 7.19 20.32 4.75
N HIS A 131 7.30 21.46 4.05
CA HIS A 131 8.29 21.65 2.98
C HIS A 131 9.66 22.01 3.55
N ILE A 132 10.73 21.50 2.94
CA ILE A 132 12.12 21.73 3.37
C ILE A 132 12.79 22.72 2.42
N ASN A 133 13.27 23.83 2.98
CA ASN A 133 13.70 25.02 2.24
C ASN A 133 15.22 25.08 2.11
N GLY A 134 15.72 25.22 0.87
CA GLY A 134 17.13 25.46 0.55
C GLY A 134 18.06 24.23 0.59
N ILE A 135 17.64 23.12 1.20
CA ILE A 135 18.53 21.98 1.50
C ILE A 135 18.67 21.06 0.28
N SER A 136 19.58 21.45 -0.61
CA SER A 136 19.90 20.75 -1.85
C SER A 136 21.36 20.89 -2.27
N THR A 137 21.82 20.04 -3.17
CA THR A 137 23.21 20.02 -3.67
C THR A 137 23.31 19.30 -5.03
N SER A 138 24.49 19.27 -5.63
CA SER A 138 24.82 18.37 -6.75
C SER A 138 25.93 17.41 -6.35
N THR A 139 25.94 16.21 -6.93
CA THR A 139 26.98 15.18 -6.74
C THR A 139 27.02 14.25 -7.95
N ARG A 140 27.90 13.25 -7.96
CA ARG A 140 28.02 12.26 -9.03
C ARG A 140 27.84 10.85 -8.46
N PHE A 141 27.08 10.02 -9.18
CA PHE A 141 26.89 8.60 -8.87
C PHE A 141 27.56 7.76 -9.98
N PRO A 142 28.36 6.74 -9.66
CA PRO A 142 29.12 5.96 -10.65
C PRO A 142 28.24 5.00 -11.48
N ASP A 143 28.81 4.43 -12.55
CA ASP A 143 28.23 3.21 -13.13
C ASP A 143 28.59 2.01 -12.27
N VAL A 144 27.62 1.56 -11.47
CA VAL A 144 27.75 0.37 -10.61
C VAL A 144 27.48 -0.92 -11.37
N LEU A 145 26.62 -0.89 -12.40
CA LEU A 145 26.03 -2.09 -12.99
C LEU A 145 26.82 -2.62 -14.19
N LYS A 146 27.60 -1.78 -14.88
CA LYS A 146 28.40 -2.15 -16.06
C LYS A 146 27.57 -2.78 -17.20
N LEU A 147 26.29 -2.45 -17.26
CA LEU A 147 25.36 -2.99 -18.26
C LEU A 147 25.46 -2.23 -19.59
N PRO A 148 25.36 -2.93 -20.75
CA PRO A 148 25.22 -2.28 -22.06
C PRO A 148 24.04 -1.29 -22.09
N GLU A 149 24.12 -0.22 -22.91
CA GLU A 149 23.06 0.82 -22.95
C GLU A 149 21.68 0.21 -23.23
N GLU A 150 21.58 -0.85 -24.03
CA GLU A 150 20.31 -1.54 -24.32
C GLU A 150 19.62 -2.10 -23.07
N LYS A 151 20.38 -2.73 -22.15
CA LYS A 151 19.82 -3.27 -20.90
C LYS A 151 19.56 -2.16 -19.87
N ILE A 152 20.38 -1.10 -19.84
CA ILE A 152 20.06 0.11 -19.07
C ILE A 152 18.77 0.78 -19.59
N LYS A 153 18.59 0.90 -20.90
CA LYS A 153 17.42 1.49 -21.57
C LYS A 153 16.13 0.76 -21.21
N LEU A 154 16.14 -0.57 -21.17
CA LEU A 154 15.00 -1.38 -20.73
C LEU A 154 14.62 -1.10 -19.26
N LEU A 155 15.61 -1.05 -18.35
CA LEU A 155 15.39 -0.70 -16.94
C LEU A 155 14.85 0.74 -16.79
N GLN A 156 15.37 1.69 -17.57
CA GLN A 156 14.92 3.09 -17.58
C GLN A 156 13.47 3.26 -18.08
N ILE A 157 13.06 2.50 -19.11
CA ILE A 157 11.68 2.54 -19.64
C ILE A 157 10.68 2.17 -18.55
N GLY A 158 10.91 1.11 -17.77
CA GLY A 158 10.03 0.72 -16.69
C GLY A 158 9.94 1.75 -15.55
N TRP A 159 11.08 2.35 -15.16
CA TRP A 159 11.06 3.46 -14.20
C TRP A 159 10.26 4.67 -14.70
N ARG A 160 10.36 5.01 -16.00
CA ARG A 160 9.60 6.09 -16.65
C ARG A 160 8.12 5.78 -16.82
N ALA A 161 7.75 4.52 -17.01
CA ALA A 161 6.35 4.08 -16.91
C ALA A 161 5.79 4.20 -15.49
N SER A 162 6.66 4.34 -14.48
CA SER A 162 6.32 4.35 -13.06
C SER A 162 6.72 5.66 -12.33
N ASP A 163 7.32 5.60 -11.14
CA ASP A 163 7.61 6.75 -10.25
C ASP A 163 8.48 7.87 -10.86
N GLU A 164 9.16 7.63 -11.99
CA GLU A 164 10.03 8.65 -12.61
C GLU A 164 9.23 9.77 -13.30
N THR A 165 9.10 10.88 -12.57
CA THR A 165 8.64 12.18 -13.06
C THR A 165 9.68 12.86 -13.95
N GLU A 166 9.34 14.04 -14.46
CA GLU A 166 10.26 14.88 -15.22
C GLU A 166 10.46 16.23 -14.53
N ALA A 167 11.65 16.83 -14.68
CA ALA A 167 11.94 18.19 -14.26
C ALA A 167 12.89 18.85 -15.26
N LYS A 168 12.42 19.90 -15.96
CA LYS A 168 13.21 20.65 -16.97
C LYS A 168 13.86 19.72 -18.02
N MET A 169 13.04 18.89 -18.70
CA MET A 169 13.45 17.92 -19.73
C MET A 169 14.41 16.81 -19.25
N ARG A 170 14.44 16.54 -17.94
CA ARG A 170 15.33 15.53 -17.32
C ARG A 170 14.57 14.56 -16.41
N PRO A 171 15.03 13.30 -16.29
CA PRO A 171 14.52 12.34 -15.32
C PRO A 171 14.55 12.87 -13.88
N SER A 172 13.45 12.71 -13.14
CA SER A 172 13.27 13.21 -11.78
C SER A 172 12.58 12.16 -10.91
N MET A 173 13.24 11.69 -9.86
CA MET A 173 12.67 10.77 -8.86
C MET A 173 12.27 11.54 -7.61
N SER A 174 11.22 11.10 -6.90
CA SER A 174 10.84 11.66 -5.60
C SER A 174 10.23 10.56 -4.72
N THR A 175 10.98 10.10 -3.72
CA THR A 175 10.63 8.91 -2.93
C THR A 175 10.90 9.09 -1.44
N SER A 176 10.18 8.32 -0.61
CA SER A 176 10.45 8.14 0.82
C SER A 176 11.10 6.77 1.15
N GLN A 177 11.50 6.03 0.12
CA GLN A 177 12.11 4.71 0.22
C GLN A 177 13.63 4.78 0.09
N PRO A 178 14.43 4.43 1.12
CA PRO A 178 15.89 4.54 1.04
C PRO A 178 16.52 3.67 -0.05
N TRP A 179 16.03 2.44 -0.23
CA TRP A 179 16.50 1.53 -1.28
C TRP A 179 16.25 2.07 -2.70
N GLN A 180 15.11 2.75 -2.91
CA GLN A 180 14.71 3.27 -4.23
C GLN A 180 15.60 4.43 -4.69
N VAL A 181 16.23 5.17 -3.76
CA VAL A 181 17.21 6.21 -4.08
C VAL A 181 18.39 5.61 -4.86
N PHE A 182 19.00 4.54 -4.32
CA PHE A 182 20.13 3.87 -4.97
C PHE A 182 19.69 3.09 -6.22
N ALA A 183 18.56 2.39 -6.15
CA ALA A 183 18.02 1.60 -7.27
C ALA A 183 17.68 2.45 -8.50
N TRP A 184 17.20 3.68 -8.33
CA TRP A 184 17.03 4.62 -9.45
C TRP A 184 18.35 5.26 -9.89
N ALA A 185 19.23 5.62 -8.94
CA ALA A 185 20.50 6.29 -9.24
C ALA A 185 21.45 5.44 -10.12
N VAL A 186 21.47 4.11 -9.98
CA VAL A 186 22.32 3.24 -10.82
C VAL A 186 21.96 3.27 -12.31
N VAL A 187 20.68 3.45 -12.66
CA VAL A 187 20.20 3.52 -14.05
C VAL A 187 20.02 4.95 -14.56
N ARG A 188 20.27 5.94 -13.70
CA ARG A 188 20.30 7.38 -14.01
C ARG A 188 21.59 8.02 -13.47
N ASN A 189 22.68 7.28 -13.61
CA ASN A 189 24.01 7.58 -13.09
C ASN A 189 24.67 8.82 -13.75
N GLY A 190 25.86 9.18 -13.29
CA GLY A 190 26.51 10.44 -13.63
C GLY A 190 26.08 11.56 -12.67
N ALA A 191 25.92 12.78 -13.19
CA ALA A 191 25.62 13.95 -12.37
C ALA A 191 24.16 13.93 -11.87
N LEU A 192 23.98 14.02 -10.55
CA LEU A 192 22.70 14.13 -9.86
C LEU A 192 22.58 15.48 -9.15
N TYR A 193 21.40 16.08 -9.17
CA TYR A 193 21.00 17.13 -8.23
C TYR A 193 20.01 16.55 -7.23
N ILE A 194 20.25 16.76 -5.95
CA ILE A 194 19.52 16.11 -4.85
C ILE A 194 19.00 17.17 -3.88
N ARG A 195 17.76 16.99 -3.43
CA ARG A 195 17.07 17.85 -2.46
C ARG A 195 16.30 17.00 -1.45
N VAL A 196 16.33 17.36 -0.16
CA VAL A 196 15.31 16.89 0.77
C VAL A 196 14.08 17.76 0.51
N ASP A 197 13.01 17.17 -0.03
CA ASP A 197 11.91 17.91 -0.67
C ASP A 197 10.84 18.33 0.35
N ARG A 198 10.42 17.37 1.17
CA ARG A 198 9.41 17.54 2.21
C ARG A 198 9.54 16.43 3.25
N VAL A 199 8.98 16.65 4.42
CA VAL A 199 8.78 15.61 5.43
C VAL A 199 7.29 15.38 5.61
N ILE A 200 6.86 14.14 5.34
CA ILE A 200 5.48 13.68 5.48
C ILE A 200 5.21 13.37 6.96
N LEU A 201 4.09 13.87 7.47
CA LEU A 201 3.60 13.61 8.82
C LEU A 201 2.59 12.46 8.77
N THR A 202 3.00 11.26 9.18
CA THR A 202 2.23 10.01 9.17
C THR A 202 1.59 9.72 10.53
N ARG A 203 0.86 8.60 10.68
CA ARG A 203 0.40 8.10 12.00
C ARG A 203 1.52 7.46 12.84
N GLU A 204 2.65 7.13 12.23
CA GLU A 204 3.81 6.50 12.85
C GLU A 204 4.93 7.54 13.09
N GLY A 205 4.60 8.84 13.08
CA GLY A 205 5.58 9.93 13.11
C GLY A 205 5.98 10.40 11.70
N VAL A 206 7.22 10.85 11.50
CA VAL A 206 7.68 11.46 10.24
C VAL A 206 8.07 10.42 9.17
N SER A 207 8.14 10.84 7.91
CA SER A 207 8.85 10.13 6.84
C SER A 207 9.44 11.13 5.84
N VAL A 208 10.72 10.98 5.50
CA VAL A 208 11.48 11.96 4.70
C VAL A 208 11.34 11.66 3.20
N VAL A 209 11.08 12.67 2.37
CA VAL A 209 11.06 12.53 0.90
C VAL A 209 12.34 13.13 0.30
N ILE A 210 13.12 12.29 -0.37
CA ILE A 210 14.27 12.69 -1.17
C ILE A 210 13.83 12.88 -2.62
N ARG A 211 14.17 14.02 -3.21
CA ARG A 211 14.03 14.30 -4.64
C ARG A 211 15.38 14.32 -5.33
N MET A 212 15.47 13.68 -6.49
CA MET A 212 16.65 13.68 -7.34
C MET A 212 16.29 14.09 -8.76
N ILE A 213 17.22 14.74 -9.46
CA ILE A 213 17.14 15.05 -10.89
C ILE A 213 18.45 14.60 -11.55
N ALA A 214 18.35 13.75 -12.57
CA ALA A 214 19.50 13.22 -13.29
C ALA A 214 19.99 14.26 -14.31
N ARG A 215 21.07 14.99 -13.99
CA ARG A 215 21.58 16.08 -14.83
C ARG A 215 22.28 15.58 -16.10
N SER A 216 22.92 14.41 -16.04
CA SER A 216 23.56 13.75 -17.19
C SER A 216 22.59 13.13 -18.20
N TRP A 217 21.29 13.02 -17.88
CA TRP A 217 20.31 12.36 -18.74
C TRP A 217 19.25 13.36 -19.22
N LYS A 218 18.97 13.39 -20.53
CA LYS A 218 17.71 13.95 -21.06
C LYS A 218 16.60 12.92 -20.90
N GLN A 219 15.37 13.38 -20.69
CA GLN A 219 14.21 12.47 -20.73
C GLN A 219 13.97 12.04 -22.18
N LYS A 220 13.88 10.73 -22.43
CA LYS A 220 13.75 10.16 -23.79
C LYS A 220 12.29 9.85 -24.18
N TRP A 221 11.36 9.80 -23.23
CA TRP A 221 9.97 9.35 -23.44
C TRP A 221 8.95 10.16 -22.62
N SER A 222 7.72 10.32 -23.11
CA SER A 222 6.57 10.64 -22.25
C SER A 222 6.21 9.45 -21.34
N LYS A 223 5.33 9.65 -20.35
CA LYS A 223 4.92 8.55 -19.47
C LYS A 223 4.03 7.54 -20.20
N ASP A 224 3.17 7.98 -21.12
CA ASP A 224 2.32 7.11 -21.93
C ASP A 224 3.11 6.32 -22.99
N GLU A 225 4.13 6.93 -23.62
CA GLU A 225 5.09 6.20 -24.46
C GLU A 225 5.82 5.11 -23.66
N ALA A 226 6.34 5.44 -22.47
CA ALA A 226 7.06 4.47 -21.66
C ALA A 226 6.15 3.31 -21.20
N ILE A 227 4.91 3.58 -20.81
CA ILE A 227 3.90 2.55 -20.51
C ILE A 227 3.66 1.66 -21.76
N THR A 228 3.51 2.28 -22.95
CA THR A 228 3.31 1.55 -24.21
C THR A 228 4.52 0.67 -24.55
N LEU A 229 5.75 1.17 -24.33
CA LEU A 229 6.99 0.42 -24.52
C LEU A 229 7.10 -0.75 -23.53
N VAL A 230 6.77 -0.57 -22.24
CA VAL A 230 6.72 -1.69 -21.27
C VAL A 230 5.78 -2.79 -21.76
N MET A 231 4.55 -2.42 -22.15
CA MET A 231 3.56 -3.40 -22.59
C MET A 231 3.93 -4.07 -23.92
N ASN A 232 4.64 -3.38 -24.82
CA ASN A 232 5.10 -3.97 -26.07
C ASN A 232 6.32 -4.89 -25.86
N HIS A 233 7.29 -4.54 -25.02
CA HIS A 233 8.39 -5.46 -24.65
C HIS A 233 7.85 -6.73 -23.95
N PHE A 234 6.91 -6.55 -23.01
CA PHE A 234 6.29 -7.66 -22.28
C PHE A 234 5.57 -8.67 -23.19
N LYS A 235 4.81 -8.19 -24.20
CA LYS A 235 4.15 -9.06 -25.21
C LYS A 235 5.14 -9.90 -26.02
N HIS A 236 6.37 -9.43 -26.21
CA HIS A 236 7.43 -10.14 -26.93
C HIS A 236 8.41 -10.86 -25.99
N GLY A 237 8.02 -11.09 -24.73
CA GLY A 237 8.81 -11.89 -23.78
C GLY A 237 9.97 -11.17 -23.08
N GLU A 238 10.15 -9.86 -23.26
CA GLU A 238 11.15 -9.07 -22.52
C GLU A 238 10.51 -8.44 -21.26
N TRP A 239 10.80 -9.02 -20.10
CA TRP A 239 10.21 -8.67 -18.81
C TRP A 239 10.97 -7.55 -18.08
N THR A 240 12.21 -7.20 -18.46
CA THR A 240 13.04 -6.20 -17.76
C THR A 240 12.33 -4.84 -17.56
N PRO A 241 11.58 -4.27 -18.53
CA PRO A 241 10.82 -3.03 -18.33
C PRO A 241 9.62 -3.20 -17.40
N LEU A 242 8.93 -4.35 -17.43
CA LEU A 242 7.82 -4.62 -16.51
C LEU A 242 8.33 -4.75 -15.07
N PHE A 243 9.51 -5.34 -14.89
CA PHE A 243 10.16 -5.47 -13.60
C PHE A 243 10.43 -4.12 -12.93
N THR A 244 11.09 -3.16 -13.58
CA THR A 244 11.31 -1.83 -12.96
C THR A 244 10.04 -1.00 -12.85
N MET A 245 9.04 -1.20 -13.73
CA MET A 245 7.71 -0.60 -13.55
C MET A 245 7.03 -1.14 -12.26
N TRP A 246 7.14 -2.44 -11.99
CA TRP A 246 6.61 -3.06 -10.78
C TRP A 246 7.40 -2.61 -9.52
N LEU A 247 8.71 -2.34 -9.63
CA LEU A 247 9.48 -1.79 -8.50
C LEU A 247 8.98 -0.42 -8.02
N GLY A 248 8.43 0.43 -8.90
CA GLY A 248 7.76 1.67 -8.51
C GLY A 248 6.30 1.45 -8.09
N ASP A 249 5.40 1.23 -9.05
CA ASP A 249 3.94 1.18 -8.87
C ASP A 249 3.36 -0.21 -8.55
N GLY A 250 4.18 -1.26 -8.55
CA GLY A 250 3.73 -2.64 -8.25
C GLY A 250 3.33 -2.87 -6.80
N GLU A 251 2.31 -3.72 -6.56
CA GLU A 251 1.82 -4.00 -5.21
C GLU A 251 2.51 -5.20 -4.55
N ALA A 252 3.40 -4.94 -3.58
CA ALA A 252 3.90 -5.94 -2.62
C ALA A 252 2.88 -6.20 -1.47
N ASN A 253 1.58 -6.27 -1.80
CA ASN A 253 0.52 -6.21 -0.81
C ASN A 253 0.30 -7.53 -0.07
N ASN A 254 0.20 -7.46 1.26
CA ASN A 254 -0.16 -8.60 2.13
C ASN A 254 -1.66 -8.98 2.06
N ASN A 255 -2.31 -8.76 0.91
CA ASN A 255 -3.70 -9.12 0.67
C ASN A 255 -3.80 -10.59 0.24
N ALA A 256 -4.35 -11.45 1.11
CA ALA A 256 -4.34 -12.91 0.95
C ALA A 256 -5.08 -13.42 -0.31
N THR A 257 -5.93 -12.62 -0.95
CA THR A 257 -6.58 -12.98 -2.21
C THR A 257 -5.71 -12.73 -3.45
N LEU A 258 -4.69 -11.87 -3.36
CA LEU A 258 -3.82 -11.48 -4.48
C LEU A 258 -2.36 -11.95 -4.32
N ARG A 259 -1.86 -12.04 -3.08
CA ARG A 259 -0.48 -12.46 -2.75
C ARG A 259 -0.15 -13.81 -3.42
N GLY A 260 0.99 -13.87 -4.12
CA GLY A 260 1.45 -15.04 -4.88
C GLY A 260 0.65 -15.36 -6.16
N LYS A 261 -0.55 -14.80 -6.32
CA LYS A 261 -1.45 -15.15 -7.43
C LYS A 261 -1.36 -14.20 -8.61
N TYR A 262 -1.05 -12.92 -8.38
CA TYR A 262 -1.07 -11.90 -9.43
C TYR A 262 0.05 -10.87 -9.31
N VAL A 263 0.66 -10.54 -10.46
CA VAL A 263 1.50 -9.34 -10.63
C VAL A 263 0.54 -8.15 -10.82
N VAL A 264 0.34 -7.37 -9.76
CA VAL A 264 -0.54 -6.19 -9.74
C VAL A 264 0.30 -4.92 -9.81
N ILE A 265 -0.12 -3.96 -10.64
CA ILE A 265 0.46 -2.61 -10.74
C ILE A 265 -0.63 -1.55 -10.56
N ALA A 266 -0.33 -0.52 -9.78
CA ALA A 266 -1.16 0.66 -9.63
C ALA A 266 -1.05 1.59 -10.87
N SER A 267 -2.18 2.09 -11.36
CA SER A 267 -2.22 2.99 -12.52
C SER A 267 -3.47 3.86 -12.49
N LYS A 268 -3.38 5.10 -13.00
CA LYS A 268 -4.56 5.95 -13.24
C LYS A 268 -5.48 5.38 -14.32
N GLU A 269 -4.93 4.56 -15.22
CA GLU A 269 -5.60 3.98 -16.37
C GLU A 269 -5.27 2.47 -16.44
N PRO A 270 -5.83 1.65 -15.53
CA PRO A 270 -5.48 0.23 -15.44
C PRO A 270 -5.74 -0.54 -16.75
N LYS A 271 -6.72 -0.11 -17.55
CA LYS A 271 -7.02 -0.66 -18.88
C LYS A 271 -5.88 -0.56 -19.90
N LYS A 272 -4.93 0.38 -19.76
CA LYS A 272 -3.77 0.52 -20.66
C LYS A 272 -2.73 -0.59 -20.45
N ILE A 273 -2.72 -1.23 -19.27
CA ILE A 273 -1.62 -2.12 -18.85
C ILE A 273 -2.06 -3.55 -18.49
N GLY A 274 -3.33 -3.80 -18.20
CA GLY A 274 -3.79 -5.14 -17.87
C GLY A 274 -5.27 -5.23 -17.54
N LYS A 275 -5.67 -6.33 -16.91
CA LYS A 275 -7.05 -6.56 -16.47
C LYS A 275 -7.35 -5.70 -15.23
N PRO A 276 -8.26 -4.71 -15.30
CA PRO A 276 -8.57 -3.89 -14.12
C PRO A 276 -9.23 -4.74 -13.03
N ILE A 277 -8.75 -4.59 -11.80
CA ILE A 277 -9.36 -5.22 -10.60
C ILE A 277 -9.89 -4.18 -9.60
N GLY A 278 -9.45 -2.93 -9.73
CA GLY A 278 -9.90 -1.79 -8.92
C GLY A 278 -10.00 -0.51 -9.75
N ARG A 279 -10.28 0.61 -9.08
CA ARG A 279 -10.33 1.93 -9.75
C ARG A 279 -8.97 2.32 -10.33
N TYR A 280 -7.89 1.89 -9.68
CA TYR A 280 -6.52 2.28 -9.98
C TYR A 280 -5.54 1.10 -10.00
N GLU A 281 -6.03 -0.12 -10.23
CA GLU A 281 -5.25 -1.36 -10.08
C GLU A 281 -5.48 -2.29 -11.27
N ALA A 282 -4.39 -2.83 -11.84
CA ALA A 282 -4.42 -3.80 -12.93
C ALA A 282 -3.62 -5.06 -12.61
N VAL A 283 -4.18 -6.22 -12.94
CA VAL A 283 -3.44 -7.49 -13.03
C VAL A 283 -2.76 -7.56 -14.41
N ILE A 284 -1.43 -7.70 -14.40
CA ILE A 284 -0.60 -7.79 -15.61
C ILE A 284 -0.30 -9.26 -15.95
N ALA A 285 -0.01 -10.07 -14.94
CA ALA A 285 0.30 -11.50 -15.06
C ALA A 285 -0.19 -12.28 -13.83
N SER A 286 -0.20 -13.61 -13.90
CA SER A 286 -0.70 -14.50 -12.84
C SER A 286 0.20 -15.71 -12.59
N GLY A 287 0.16 -16.23 -11.36
CA GLY A 287 0.93 -17.39 -10.89
C GLY A 287 2.33 -17.03 -10.37
N THR A 288 2.92 -17.95 -9.61
CA THR A 288 4.30 -17.84 -9.08
C THR A 288 5.34 -17.83 -10.20
N GLU A 289 5.07 -18.46 -11.34
CA GLU A 289 5.91 -18.37 -12.55
C GLU A 289 6.09 -16.92 -13.06
N ALA A 290 5.09 -16.06 -12.88
CA ALA A 290 5.24 -14.64 -13.23
C ALA A 290 6.20 -13.90 -12.28
N PHE A 291 6.25 -14.29 -11.00
CA PHE A 291 7.24 -13.78 -10.05
C PHE A 291 8.64 -14.35 -10.32
N ALA A 292 8.75 -15.61 -10.74
CA ALA A 292 10.00 -16.18 -11.23
C ALA A 292 10.53 -15.41 -12.45
N LYS A 293 9.70 -15.12 -13.46
CA LYS A 293 10.10 -14.31 -14.62
C LYS A 293 10.51 -12.88 -14.25
N LEU A 294 9.87 -12.26 -13.25
CA LEU A 294 10.32 -10.97 -12.69
C LEU A 294 11.65 -11.06 -11.94
N ARG A 295 11.90 -12.15 -11.20
CA ARG A 295 13.17 -12.43 -10.52
C ARG A 295 14.30 -12.62 -11.54
N ASP A 296 14.07 -13.46 -12.54
CA ASP A 296 15.08 -13.87 -13.51
C ASP A 296 15.42 -12.70 -14.46
N ALA A 297 14.43 -11.87 -14.81
CA ALA A 297 14.63 -10.64 -15.60
C ALA A 297 15.34 -9.49 -14.86
N ALA A 298 15.57 -9.62 -13.54
CA ALA A 298 16.33 -8.65 -12.77
C ALA A 298 17.84 -8.76 -13.04
N GLY A 299 18.36 -9.98 -13.24
CA GLY A 299 19.79 -10.25 -13.41
C GLY A 299 20.66 -9.56 -12.33
N VAL A 300 21.72 -8.87 -12.76
CA VAL A 300 22.62 -8.09 -11.89
C VAL A 300 21.92 -6.97 -11.09
N TYR A 301 20.77 -6.48 -11.55
CA TYR A 301 19.95 -5.51 -10.80
C TYR A 301 19.26 -6.18 -9.59
N GLY A 302 18.99 -7.49 -9.64
CA GLY A 302 18.55 -8.26 -8.48
C GLY A 302 19.61 -8.27 -7.38
N THR A 303 20.87 -8.53 -7.74
CA THR A 303 22.02 -8.48 -6.82
C THR A 303 22.18 -7.12 -6.12
N LEU A 304 21.89 -6.03 -6.83
CA LEU A 304 21.84 -4.69 -6.23
C LEU A 304 20.69 -4.56 -5.21
N LEU A 305 19.49 -5.06 -5.54
CA LEU A 305 18.33 -4.98 -4.64
C LEU A 305 18.49 -5.86 -3.39
N ASP A 306 19.29 -6.92 -3.46
CA ASP A 306 19.73 -7.72 -2.31
C ASP A 306 20.63 -6.91 -1.36
N ALA A 307 21.69 -6.29 -1.88
CA ALA A 307 22.55 -5.38 -1.11
C ALA A 307 21.72 -4.26 -0.44
N LEU A 308 20.77 -3.68 -1.19
CA LEU A 308 19.83 -2.66 -0.73
C LEU A 308 18.64 -3.17 0.12
N ARG A 309 18.58 -4.47 0.44
CA ARG A 309 17.52 -5.10 1.26
C ARG A 309 16.09 -4.69 0.85
N SER A 310 15.81 -4.54 -0.44
CA SER A 310 14.53 -3.99 -0.90
C SER A 310 13.35 -4.89 -0.56
N HIS A 311 12.36 -4.38 0.19
CA HIS A 311 11.14 -5.12 0.52
C HIS A 311 10.39 -5.69 -0.70
N LYS A 312 10.41 -4.97 -1.83
CA LYS A 312 9.81 -5.41 -3.09
C LYS A 312 10.58 -6.55 -3.74
N TRP A 313 11.90 -6.55 -3.63
CA TRP A 313 12.74 -7.65 -4.09
C TRP A 313 12.56 -8.90 -3.23
N ASN A 314 12.50 -8.74 -1.90
CA ASN A 314 12.18 -9.82 -0.97
C ASN A 314 10.80 -10.43 -1.29
N TYR A 315 9.79 -9.60 -1.62
CA TYR A 315 8.47 -10.07 -2.03
C TYR A 315 8.49 -10.83 -3.37
N ILE A 316 9.27 -10.38 -4.37
CA ILE A 316 9.46 -11.12 -5.62
C ILE A 316 10.10 -12.48 -5.37
N LYS A 317 11.24 -12.52 -4.66
CA LYS A 317 11.98 -13.77 -4.38
C LYS A 317 11.09 -14.79 -3.65
N MET A 318 10.49 -14.39 -2.52
CA MET A 318 9.56 -15.23 -1.76
C MET A 318 8.52 -15.93 -2.66
N LEU A 319 7.90 -15.20 -3.59
CA LEU A 319 6.86 -15.74 -4.48
C LEU A 319 7.40 -16.46 -5.72
N ALA A 320 8.67 -16.25 -6.08
CA ALA A 320 9.38 -16.99 -7.12
C ALA A 320 9.94 -18.32 -6.60
N ASP A 321 10.30 -18.37 -5.32
CA ASP A 321 10.88 -19.53 -4.64
C ASP A 321 9.76 -20.47 -4.12
N ASP A 322 8.56 -19.93 -3.84
CA ASP A 322 7.29 -20.68 -3.70
C ASP A 322 6.81 -21.36 -5.01
N ALA A 323 7.52 -21.21 -6.14
CA ALA A 323 7.16 -21.88 -7.39
C ALA A 323 7.57 -23.36 -7.36
N PRO A 324 6.67 -24.32 -7.71
CA PRO A 324 6.98 -25.74 -7.62
C PRO A 324 8.13 -26.13 -8.55
N ASN A 325 9.21 -26.66 -7.95
CA ASN A 325 10.47 -26.98 -8.61
C ASN A 325 10.29 -27.91 -9.83
N LYS A 326 10.40 -27.36 -11.04
CA LYS A 326 10.42 -28.12 -12.31
C LYS A 326 11.79 -28.80 -12.53
N LYS A 327 12.17 -29.70 -11.62
CA LYS A 327 13.39 -30.53 -11.71
C LYS A 327 13.13 -32.04 -11.58
N THR A 328 12.03 -32.53 -12.17
CA THR A 328 11.92 -33.91 -12.72
C THR A 328 10.64 -34.05 -13.54
N ARG A 329 10.77 -34.01 -14.88
CA ARG A 329 9.89 -34.66 -15.88
C ARG A 329 10.45 -34.43 -17.29
N ASN A 330 11.57 -35.09 -17.58
CA ASN A 330 11.97 -35.30 -18.97
C ASN A 330 11.08 -36.40 -19.55
N ASN A 331 10.33 -36.09 -20.60
CA ASN A 331 10.18 -36.90 -21.82
C ASN A 331 9.16 -36.26 -22.77
N GLY A 332 9.39 -36.39 -24.08
CA GLY A 332 8.38 -36.14 -25.11
C GLY A 332 8.30 -34.72 -25.69
N THR A 333 9.00 -34.53 -26.82
CA THR A 333 8.69 -33.56 -27.91
C THR A 333 8.65 -32.04 -27.64
N LYS A 334 9.02 -31.26 -28.67
CA LYS A 334 8.95 -29.79 -28.68
C LYS A 334 7.51 -29.31 -28.85
N ALA A 335 7.09 -28.38 -28.02
CA ALA A 335 5.99 -27.44 -28.28
C ALA A 335 6.27 -26.14 -27.52
N GLU A 336 5.90 -24.99 -28.09
CA GLU A 336 5.99 -23.70 -27.40
C GLU A 336 4.92 -23.59 -26.30
N PRO A 337 5.18 -22.86 -25.20
CA PRO A 337 4.19 -22.66 -24.14
C PRO A 337 3.08 -21.70 -24.61
N ASP A 338 1.94 -22.29 -24.99
CA ASP A 338 0.74 -21.63 -25.50
C ASP A 338 0.08 -20.69 -24.46
N ILE A 339 0.41 -19.40 -24.49
CA ILE A 339 -0.09 -18.39 -23.53
C ILE A 339 -1.52 -17.98 -23.90
N LYS A 340 -2.52 -18.61 -23.26
CA LYS A 340 -3.95 -18.28 -23.44
C LYS A 340 -4.61 -17.77 -22.15
N PRO A 341 -5.49 -16.74 -22.23
CA PRO A 341 -6.27 -16.28 -21.09
C PRO A 341 -7.32 -17.32 -20.68
N VAL A 342 -7.39 -17.64 -19.38
CA VAL A 342 -8.20 -18.74 -18.85
C VAL A 342 -9.70 -18.35 -18.75
N SER A 343 -10.58 -19.22 -19.26
CA SER A 343 -12.04 -19.11 -19.14
C SER A 343 -12.55 -19.58 -17.77
N ILE A 344 -13.82 -19.28 -17.45
CA ILE A 344 -14.34 -19.35 -16.08
C ILE A 344 -14.68 -20.78 -15.62
N GLU A 345 -14.99 -21.70 -16.54
CA GLU A 345 -15.62 -22.98 -16.17
C GLU A 345 -14.71 -23.91 -15.35
N LYS A 346 -13.39 -23.93 -15.59
CA LYS A 346 -12.47 -24.96 -15.04
C LYS A 346 -12.09 -24.81 -13.56
N ILE A 347 -12.76 -23.93 -12.81
CA ILE A 347 -12.45 -23.67 -11.39
C ILE A 347 -13.37 -24.47 -10.43
N ASP A 348 -14.62 -24.77 -10.85
CA ASP A 348 -15.69 -25.19 -9.92
C ASP A 348 -15.69 -26.69 -9.54
N GLU A 349 -15.07 -27.56 -10.35
CA GLU A 349 -15.05 -29.01 -10.08
C GLU A 349 -14.10 -29.39 -8.94
N SER A 350 -12.94 -28.72 -8.85
CA SER A 350 -11.84 -29.14 -7.97
C SER A 350 -12.07 -28.98 -6.47
N MET A 351 -13.15 -28.31 -6.04
CA MET A 351 -13.43 -27.99 -4.63
C MET A 351 -14.55 -28.82 -3.99
N ARG A 352 -15.09 -29.83 -4.67
CA ARG A 352 -16.34 -30.50 -4.25
C ARG A 352 -16.19 -31.68 -3.26
N GLN A 353 -14.99 -32.00 -2.78
CA GLN A 353 -14.76 -33.16 -1.91
C GLN A 353 -14.03 -32.80 -0.59
N HIS A 354 -14.77 -32.77 0.53
CA HIS A 354 -14.48 -33.48 1.81
C HIS A 354 -15.43 -33.06 2.97
N LYS A 355 -15.61 -33.98 3.94
CA LYS A 355 -16.52 -33.97 5.12
C LYS A 355 -15.91 -34.92 6.19
N THR A 356 -16.14 -34.90 7.51
CA THR A 356 -16.91 -34.06 8.49
C THR A 356 -16.24 -34.28 9.89
N THR A 357 -16.66 -33.79 11.07
CA THR A 357 -17.91 -33.13 11.55
C THR A 357 -17.59 -31.81 12.27
N THR A 358 -17.92 -31.40 13.52
CA THR A 358 -18.73 -31.90 14.68
C THR A 358 -19.23 -30.66 15.48
N LYS A 359 -19.82 -30.81 16.68
CA LYS A 359 -20.17 -29.72 17.63
C LYS A 359 -19.86 -30.15 19.09
N PRO A 360 -19.81 -29.22 20.07
CA PRO A 360 -21.03 -28.86 20.84
C PRO A 360 -21.26 -27.33 21.01
N GLU A 361 -22.05 -26.92 22.00
CA GLU A 361 -22.96 -25.75 21.97
C GLU A 361 -22.53 -24.45 22.72
N PRO A 362 -23.18 -23.29 22.47
CA PRO A 362 -22.85 -22.00 23.10
C PRO A 362 -23.77 -21.59 24.26
N LYS A 363 -23.21 -20.90 25.28
CA LYS A 363 -24.01 -20.17 26.30
C LYS A 363 -24.36 -18.75 25.83
N LYS A 364 -25.59 -18.30 26.15
CA LYS A 364 -26.07 -16.92 25.95
C LYS A 364 -25.47 -15.96 26.99
N LEU A 365 -25.35 -14.67 26.65
CA LEU A 365 -25.29 -13.59 27.64
C LEU A 365 -26.03 -12.34 27.11
N THR A 366 -26.35 -11.41 28.00
CA THR A 366 -27.47 -10.46 27.90
C THR A 366 -27.11 -9.04 27.43
N THR A 367 -28.16 -8.27 27.10
CA THR A 367 -28.14 -6.98 26.41
C THR A 367 -27.82 -5.79 27.32
N PRO A 368 -26.99 -4.84 26.85
CA PRO A 368 -27.13 -3.42 27.23
C PRO A 368 -27.23 -2.48 26.01
N HIS A 369 -28.05 -1.42 26.16
CA HIS A 369 -28.21 -0.22 25.30
C HIS A 369 -27.91 -0.34 23.79
N ARG A 370 -28.98 -0.44 22.98
CA ARG A 370 -28.94 -0.48 21.51
C ARG A 370 -28.31 0.78 20.89
N LYS A 371 -27.04 0.71 20.47
CA LYS A 371 -26.54 1.50 19.33
C LYS A 371 -27.35 1.13 18.08
N LEU A 372 -27.90 2.11 17.37
CA LEU A 372 -28.57 1.85 16.08
C LEU A 372 -27.58 1.22 15.09
N GLY A 373 -28.06 0.25 14.32
CA GLY A 373 -27.21 -0.53 13.42
C GLY A 373 -26.39 -1.62 14.09
N ILE A 374 -26.88 -2.19 15.19
CA ILE A 374 -26.35 -3.42 15.79
C ILE A 374 -27.44 -4.48 15.85
N VAL A 375 -27.08 -5.72 15.51
CA VAL A 375 -27.93 -6.92 15.57
C VAL A 375 -27.16 -8.06 16.26
N ALA A 376 -27.88 -9.02 16.83
CA ALA A 376 -27.29 -10.22 17.44
C ALA A 376 -27.56 -11.44 16.54
N VAL A 377 -26.51 -12.17 16.14
CA VAL A 377 -26.61 -13.29 15.20
C VAL A 377 -25.79 -14.47 15.73
N ALA A 378 -26.42 -15.60 16.01
CA ALA A 378 -25.75 -16.79 16.58
C ALA A 378 -24.90 -16.48 17.84
N GLY A 379 -25.31 -15.51 18.66
CA GLY A 379 -24.57 -15.04 19.84
C GLY A 379 -23.43 -14.04 19.56
N LEU A 380 -23.23 -13.63 18.31
CA LEU A 380 -22.27 -12.59 17.91
C LEU A 380 -22.97 -11.23 17.79
N ILE A 381 -22.31 -10.17 18.24
CA ILE A 381 -22.76 -8.79 18.04
C ILE A 381 -22.21 -8.29 16.69
N MET A 382 -23.11 -7.97 15.74
CA MET A 382 -22.75 -7.59 14.37
C MET A 382 -23.28 -6.19 14.02
N HIS A 383 -22.53 -5.44 13.22
CA HIS A 383 -22.86 -4.09 12.79
C HIS A 383 -23.52 -4.07 11.41
N LEU A 384 -24.62 -3.33 11.26
CA LEU A 384 -25.31 -3.18 9.98
C LEU A 384 -24.60 -2.17 9.07
N ARG A 385 -24.39 -2.54 7.80
CA ARG A 385 -23.73 -1.73 6.78
C ARG A 385 -24.44 -1.76 5.44
N LEU A 386 -24.71 -0.58 4.90
CA LEU A 386 -25.19 -0.40 3.53
C LEU A 386 -24.03 -0.47 2.53
N VAL A 387 -24.21 -1.26 1.46
CA VAL A 387 -23.25 -1.44 0.37
C VAL A 387 -23.94 -1.15 -0.97
N SER A 388 -23.27 -0.37 -1.83
CA SER A 388 -23.81 0.01 -3.14
C SER A 388 -23.67 -1.12 -4.15
N GLY A 389 -24.75 -1.42 -4.86
CA GLY A 389 -24.81 -2.33 -6.02
C GLY A 389 -26.06 -2.01 -6.85
N ARG A 390 -26.36 -2.80 -7.90
CA ARG A 390 -27.47 -2.51 -8.83
C ARG A 390 -28.83 -2.30 -8.12
N GLY A 391 -29.11 -3.03 -7.04
CA GLY A 391 -30.24 -2.76 -6.12
C GLY A 391 -29.86 -2.24 -4.73
N GLY A 392 -28.58 -2.21 -4.38
CA GLY A 392 -28.10 -1.99 -3.00
C GLY A 392 -28.22 -3.23 -2.09
N SER A 393 -27.37 -3.32 -1.08
CA SER A 393 -27.25 -4.46 -0.17
C SER A 393 -27.11 -4.02 1.29
N LEU A 394 -27.56 -4.88 2.20
CA LEU A 394 -27.40 -4.75 3.65
C LEU A 394 -26.55 -5.93 4.14
N LEU A 395 -25.41 -5.65 4.77
CA LEU A 395 -24.58 -6.66 5.43
C LEU A 395 -24.67 -6.49 6.94
N ALA A 396 -24.53 -7.59 7.69
CA ALA A 396 -24.19 -7.56 9.11
C ALA A 396 -22.73 -8.01 9.27
N GLU A 397 -21.89 -7.17 9.91
CA GLU A 397 -20.43 -7.30 9.98
C GLU A 397 -19.94 -7.43 11.44
N TYR A 398 -19.30 -8.55 11.78
CA TYR A 398 -18.54 -8.75 13.03
C TYR A 398 -17.06 -8.37 12.80
N TYR A 399 -16.46 -7.63 13.72
CA TYR A 399 -15.08 -7.15 13.62
C TYR A 399 -14.20 -7.72 14.74
N THR A 400 -13.03 -8.24 14.40
CA THR A 400 -12.01 -8.70 15.38
C THR A 400 -10.60 -8.43 14.84
N LYS A 401 -9.61 -8.22 15.73
CA LYS A 401 -8.18 -8.17 15.33
C LYS A 401 -7.54 -9.57 15.26
N ASP A 402 -8.13 -10.53 15.96
CA ASP A 402 -7.65 -11.91 16.09
C ASP A 402 -8.32 -12.81 15.05
N ILE A 403 -7.51 -13.57 14.32
CA ILE A 403 -7.96 -14.53 13.30
C ILE A 403 -8.67 -15.74 13.91
N LYS A 404 -8.28 -16.21 15.10
CA LYS A 404 -8.93 -17.36 15.76
C LYS A 404 -10.40 -17.04 16.06
N LYS A 405 -10.63 -15.88 16.69
CA LYS A 405 -11.99 -15.34 16.95
C LYS A 405 -12.77 -15.04 15.66
N ALA A 406 -12.10 -14.79 14.53
CA ALA A 406 -12.77 -14.63 13.24
C ALA A 406 -13.24 -15.99 12.69
N LEU A 407 -12.42 -17.04 12.81
CA LEU A 407 -12.81 -18.40 12.42
C LEU A 407 -13.90 -18.95 13.35
N GLU A 408 -13.78 -18.78 14.66
CA GLU A 408 -14.85 -19.10 15.64
C GLU A 408 -16.18 -18.41 15.29
N ALA A 409 -16.14 -17.15 14.83
CA ALA A 409 -17.32 -16.41 14.41
C ALA A 409 -17.92 -16.96 13.10
N ILE A 410 -17.09 -17.33 12.12
CA ILE A 410 -17.52 -18.04 10.91
C ILE A 410 -18.22 -19.35 11.31
N ASP A 411 -17.60 -20.16 12.16
CA ASP A 411 -18.11 -21.50 12.45
C ASP A 411 -19.37 -21.46 13.32
N LYS A 412 -19.52 -20.48 14.22
CA LYS A 412 -20.81 -20.18 14.89
C LYS A 412 -21.91 -19.78 13.90
N LEU A 413 -21.61 -18.95 12.90
CA LEU A 413 -22.59 -18.52 11.89
C LEU A 413 -22.97 -19.67 10.93
N LYS A 414 -22.01 -20.50 10.50
CA LYS A 414 -22.29 -21.76 9.76
C LYS A 414 -23.11 -22.73 10.60
N ALA A 415 -22.78 -22.90 11.88
CA ALA A 415 -23.47 -23.80 12.80
C ALA A 415 -24.95 -23.42 13.05
N ALA A 416 -25.31 -22.16 12.78
CA ALA A 416 -26.66 -21.61 12.78
C ALA A 416 -27.29 -21.51 11.37
N GLY A 417 -26.68 -22.09 10.33
CA GLY A 417 -27.25 -22.17 8.98
C GLY A 417 -27.08 -20.93 8.09
N PHE A 418 -26.23 -19.96 8.47
CA PHE A 418 -25.90 -18.80 7.63
C PHE A 418 -24.69 -19.06 6.71
N ARG A 419 -24.47 -18.17 5.73
CA ARG A 419 -23.33 -18.21 4.80
C ARG A 419 -22.33 -17.07 5.07
N PRO A 420 -21.57 -17.13 6.18
CA PRO A 420 -20.60 -16.10 6.53
C PRO A 420 -19.44 -16.05 5.54
N ASN A 421 -19.03 -14.83 5.19
CA ASN A 421 -17.82 -14.51 4.44
C ASN A 421 -16.81 -13.85 5.38
N ILE A 422 -15.52 -13.86 5.02
CA ILE A 422 -14.47 -13.17 5.79
C ILE A 422 -13.56 -12.36 4.87
N ILE A 423 -13.27 -11.11 5.28
CA ILE A 423 -12.33 -10.21 4.61
C ILE A 423 -11.34 -9.61 5.62
N LYS A 424 -10.10 -9.38 5.20
CA LYS A 424 -9.09 -8.70 6.03
C LYS A 424 -9.10 -7.20 5.73
N SER A 425 -9.70 -6.42 6.62
CA SER A 425 -9.80 -4.96 6.53
C SER A 425 -8.71 -4.29 7.38
N SER A 426 -7.60 -3.91 6.74
CA SER A 426 -6.45 -3.20 7.33
C SER A 426 -5.86 -3.84 8.61
N ALA A 427 -6.36 -3.45 9.79
CA ALA A 427 -5.95 -3.95 11.11
C ALA A 427 -6.97 -4.90 11.77
N SER A 428 -7.93 -5.43 11.01
CA SER A 428 -9.01 -6.31 11.50
C SER A 428 -9.46 -7.33 10.46
N TYR A 429 -9.97 -8.47 10.92
CA TYR A 429 -10.81 -9.38 10.16
C TYR A 429 -12.27 -8.96 10.33
N VAL A 430 -13.03 -8.96 9.23
CA VAL A 430 -14.45 -8.67 9.21
C VAL A 430 -15.17 -9.92 8.70
N VAL A 431 -15.99 -10.52 9.56
CA VAL A 431 -16.84 -11.67 9.22
C VAL A 431 -18.24 -11.15 8.98
N TYR A 432 -18.85 -11.44 7.83
CA TYR A 432 -20.15 -10.87 7.48
C TYR A 432 -21.11 -11.87 6.85
N ILE A 433 -22.41 -11.67 7.08
CA ILE A 433 -23.49 -12.39 6.40
C ILE A 433 -24.15 -11.50 5.34
N SER A 434 -24.72 -12.12 4.31
CA SER A 434 -25.25 -11.40 3.13
C SER A 434 -26.66 -10.83 3.38
N THR A 435 -27.14 -9.97 2.48
CA THR A 435 -28.53 -9.46 2.51
C THR A 435 -29.55 -10.59 2.60
N ALA A 436 -29.33 -11.73 1.90
CA ALA A 436 -30.25 -12.86 1.92
C ALA A 436 -30.26 -13.60 3.27
N ASP A 437 -29.10 -13.68 3.93
CA ASP A 437 -28.98 -14.31 5.25
C ASP A 437 -29.54 -13.38 6.35
N VAL A 438 -29.41 -12.06 6.19
CA VAL A 438 -30.05 -11.04 7.04
C VAL A 438 -31.57 -11.04 6.84
N LEU A 439 -32.07 -11.23 5.61
CA LEU A 439 -33.51 -11.38 5.34
C LEU A 439 -34.08 -12.61 6.04
N LYS A 440 -33.45 -13.78 5.90
CA LYS A 440 -33.84 -14.99 6.64
C LYS A 440 -33.87 -14.74 8.16
N LEU A 441 -32.85 -14.08 8.71
CA LEU A 441 -32.79 -13.76 10.14
C LEU A 441 -33.96 -12.88 10.61
N VAL A 442 -34.42 -11.91 9.80
CA VAL A 442 -35.57 -11.07 10.17
C VAL A 442 -36.93 -11.69 9.85
N GLU A 443 -36.98 -12.76 9.07
CA GLU A 443 -38.19 -13.59 8.94
C GLU A 443 -38.42 -14.36 10.24
N GLU A 444 -37.36 -14.91 10.83
CA GLU A 444 -37.41 -15.71 12.08
C GLU A 444 -37.37 -14.86 13.38
N ASP A 445 -36.69 -13.71 13.43
CA ASP A 445 -36.57 -12.85 14.62
C ASP A 445 -37.12 -11.42 14.43
N ASP A 446 -38.26 -11.12 15.06
CA ASP A 446 -38.87 -9.79 15.08
C ASP A 446 -38.02 -8.75 15.85
N THR A 447 -37.21 -9.17 16.83
CA THR A 447 -36.31 -8.28 17.58
C THR A 447 -35.25 -7.68 16.66
N THR A 448 -34.67 -8.52 15.79
CA THR A 448 -33.74 -8.11 14.73
C THR A 448 -34.46 -7.41 13.57
N ARG A 449 -35.68 -7.82 13.19
CA ARG A 449 -36.52 -7.12 12.20
C ARG A 449 -36.70 -5.64 12.54
N ARG A 450 -37.11 -5.36 13.79
CA ARG A 450 -37.23 -3.98 14.30
C ARG A 450 -35.90 -3.23 14.29
N ALA A 451 -34.79 -3.89 14.66
CA ALA A 451 -33.46 -3.26 14.66
C ALA A 451 -32.96 -2.89 13.25
N VAL A 452 -33.24 -3.74 12.26
CA VAL A 452 -32.93 -3.49 10.84
C VAL A 452 -33.80 -2.37 10.28
N ALA A 453 -35.12 -2.40 10.52
CA ALA A 453 -36.03 -1.36 10.04
C ALA A 453 -35.70 0.03 10.60
N LEU A 454 -35.45 0.15 11.92
CA LEU A 454 -35.01 1.40 12.56
C LEU A 454 -33.69 1.91 11.98
N TYR A 455 -32.73 1.03 11.70
CA TYR A 455 -31.48 1.41 11.03
C TYR A 455 -31.72 1.92 9.61
N LEU A 456 -32.58 1.26 8.83
CA LEU A 456 -32.90 1.69 7.46
C LEU A 456 -33.62 3.05 7.45
N ALA A 457 -34.63 3.25 8.30
CA ALA A 457 -35.34 4.53 8.44
C ALA A 457 -34.38 5.68 8.81
N GLU A 458 -33.49 5.45 9.78
CA GLU A 458 -32.44 6.41 10.16
C GLU A 458 -31.45 6.72 9.02
N LYS A 459 -31.16 5.75 8.13
CA LYS A 459 -30.35 6.00 6.92
C LYS A 459 -31.12 6.65 5.77
N VAL A 460 -32.45 6.61 5.76
CA VAL A 460 -33.25 7.49 4.90
C VAL A 460 -33.24 8.93 5.45
N LYS A 461 -33.60 9.14 6.73
CA LYS A 461 -33.67 10.49 7.33
C LYS A 461 -32.29 11.18 7.34
N ASN A 462 -31.31 10.59 8.03
CA ASN A 462 -30.05 11.23 8.40
C ASN A 462 -28.81 10.65 7.66
N GLY A 463 -29.00 9.77 6.69
CA GLY A 463 -27.90 9.20 5.90
C GLY A 463 -27.28 10.20 4.91
N THR A 464 -26.03 9.95 4.52
CA THR A 464 -25.44 10.61 3.33
C THR A 464 -26.28 10.30 2.08
N PRO A 465 -26.25 11.12 1.00
CA PRO A 465 -27.11 10.91 -0.17
C PRO A 465 -27.08 9.49 -0.73
N ARG A 466 -25.90 8.87 -0.81
CA ARG A 466 -25.71 7.47 -1.25
C ARG A 466 -26.23 6.44 -0.25
N GLN A 467 -26.25 6.74 1.06
CA GLN A 467 -26.86 5.85 2.07
C GLN A 467 -28.39 5.95 2.02
N ARG A 468 -28.95 7.15 1.86
CA ARG A 468 -30.39 7.38 1.65
C ARG A 468 -30.90 6.61 0.43
N GLU A 469 -30.23 6.79 -0.72
CA GLU A 469 -30.50 6.06 -1.97
C GLU A 469 -30.52 4.53 -1.77
N ILE A 470 -29.52 3.98 -1.08
CA ILE A 470 -29.43 2.53 -0.84
C ILE A 470 -30.51 2.06 0.16
N ALA A 471 -30.77 2.81 1.23
CA ALA A 471 -31.79 2.48 2.22
C ALA A 471 -33.20 2.47 1.59
N GLU A 472 -33.55 3.49 0.82
CA GLU A 472 -34.79 3.53 0.05
C GLU A 472 -34.92 2.36 -0.91
N LYS A 473 -33.85 2.03 -1.66
CA LYS A 473 -33.83 0.88 -2.58
C LYS A 473 -33.95 -0.47 -1.89
N ILE A 474 -33.61 -0.58 -0.60
CA ILE A 474 -33.82 -1.79 0.20
C ILE A 474 -35.27 -1.82 0.72
N LEU A 475 -35.75 -0.73 1.33
CA LEU A 475 -37.14 -0.61 1.81
C LEU A 475 -38.15 -0.87 0.69
N LYS A 476 -37.98 -0.27 -0.49
CA LYS A 476 -38.85 -0.45 -1.67
C LYS A 476 -38.89 -1.88 -2.21
N ARG A 477 -37.85 -2.70 -1.97
CA ARG A 477 -37.79 -4.12 -2.41
C ARG A 477 -38.21 -5.12 -1.35
N HIS A 478 -38.29 -4.71 -0.09
CA HIS A 478 -38.54 -5.60 1.06
C HIS A 478 -39.61 -4.99 1.98
N PRO A 479 -40.90 -5.10 1.62
CA PRO A 479 -42.01 -4.50 2.38
C PRO A 479 -42.09 -4.90 3.85
N LEU A 480 -41.51 -6.03 4.25
CA LEU A 480 -41.37 -6.46 5.65
C LEU A 480 -40.65 -5.45 6.56
N PHE A 481 -39.93 -4.46 6.00
CA PHE A 481 -39.33 -3.35 6.73
C PHE A 481 -40.18 -2.06 6.73
N GLN A 482 -41.26 -2.00 5.93
CA GLN A 482 -42.16 -0.86 5.84
C GLN A 482 -43.29 -0.91 6.87
N PHE A 483 -43.70 -2.11 7.32
CA PHE A 483 -44.82 -2.31 8.25
C PHE A 483 -44.59 -1.85 9.70
N LEU A 484 -43.45 -1.23 10.01
CA LEU A 484 -43.25 -0.52 11.27
C LEU A 484 -43.62 0.95 11.06
N ASN A 485 -44.77 1.35 11.63
CA ASN A 485 -45.27 2.73 11.64
C ASN A 485 -44.35 3.68 12.43
N ILE A 486 -43.20 4.04 11.86
CA ILE A 486 -42.24 5.00 12.41
C ILE A 486 -42.73 6.43 12.05
N PHE A 487 -43.91 6.77 12.57
CA PHE A 487 -44.53 8.10 12.41
C PHE A 487 -44.80 8.80 13.76
N LEU A 488 -44.31 8.23 14.88
CA LEU A 488 -44.68 8.67 16.23
C LEU A 488 -43.53 8.66 17.28
N LEU A 489 -42.27 8.49 16.87
CA LEU A 489 -41.10 8.53 17.77
C LEU A 489 -39.86 9.17 17.11
N LEU A 490 -39.95 10.46 16.76
CA LEU A 490 -38.79 11.30 16.43
C LEU A 490 -39.11 12.80 16.45
#